data_AF-A0A357CR75-F1
#
_entry.id   AF-A0A357CR75-F1
#
_cell.length_a   1.000
_cell.length_b   1.000
_cell.length_c   1.000
_cell.angle_alpha   90.00
_cell.angle_beta   90.00
_cell.angle_gamma   90.00
#
_symmetry.space_group_name_H-M   'P 1'
#
loop_
_entity.id
_entity.type
_entity.pdbx_description
1 polymer ?
#
loop_
_entity_poly.entity_id
_entity_poly.type
_entity_poly.pdbx_seq_one_letter_code
_entity_poly.pdbx_strand_id
1 'polypeptide(L)'
;MTNCVHPLVLSKALSYSFNGTKLVKTRFCGIQANASPLAPGELDHSSDLKSSDSSSLAGEMMELYKYITPKILGGCCGTDNTHLEEIAKRIKRRR
;
A
#
# COMPACT_ATOMS: atom_id res chain seq x y z
N MET A 1 5.28 -6.09 8.63
CA MET A 1 5.21 -5.40 7.32
C MET A 1 4.70 -6.39 6.29
N THR A 2 4.25 -5.92 5.14
CA THR A 2 3.85 -6.78 4.02
C THR A 2 4.43 -6.28 2.71
N ASN A 3 4.48 -7.11 1.69
CA ASN A 3 4.77 -6.75 0.32
C ASN A 3 3.78 -7.42 -0.62
N CYS A 4 3.85 -7.07 -1.91
CA CYS A 4 3.07 -7.70 -2.98
C CYS A 4 1.55 -7.71 -2.76
N VAL A 5 1.03 -6.67 -2.11
CA VAL A 5 -0.40 -6.45 -1.87
C VAL A 5 -0.77 -5.00 -2.13
N HIS A 6 -1.99 -4.75 -2.57
CA HIS A 6 -2.47 -3.38 -2.79
C HIS A 6 -2.82 -2.68 -1.46
N PRO A 7 -2.64 -1.34 -1.33
CA PRO A 7 -2.92 -0.63 -0.08
C PRO A 7 -4.38 -0.71 0.39
N LEU A 8 -5.34 -0.80 -0.53
CA LEU A 8 -6.75 -1.02 -0.19
C LEU A 8 -7.00 -2.37 0.49
N VAL A 9 -6.34 -3.44 0.02
CA VAL A 9 -6.45 -4.78 0.61
C VAL A 9 -5.88 -4.77 2.03
N LEU A 10 -4.71 -4.13 2.22
CA LEU A 10 -4.12 -3.98 3.55
C LEU A 10 -4.99 -3.12 4.47
N SER A 11 -5.53 -2.00 3.99
CA SER A 11 -6.43 -1.13 4.77
C SER A 11 -7.66 -1.90 5.26
N LYS A 12 -8.27 -2.71 4.39
CA LYS A 12 -9.38 -3.60 4.75
C LYS A 12 -8.95 -4.64 5.79
N ALA A 13 -7.78 -5.25 5.64
CA ALA A 13 -7.27 -6.19 6.63
C ALA A 13 -7.07 -5.52 8.00
N LEU A 14 -6.49 -4.32 8.04
CA LEU A 14 -6.24 -3.57 9.27
C LEU A 14 -7.50 -2.98 9.91
N SER A 15 -8.60 -2.85 9.17
CA SER A 15 -9.88 -2.34 9.71
C SER A 15 -10.61 -3.35 10.58
N TYR A 16 -10.31 -4.65 10.45
CA TYR A 16 -10.90 -5.67 11.32
C TYR A 16 -10.43 -5.52 12.77
N SER A 17 -11.36 -5.66 13.71
CA SER A 17 -11.12 -5.45 15.15
C SER A 17 -10.01 -6.35 15.71
N PHE A 18 -9.91 -7.60 15.26
CA PHE A 18 -8.86 -8.53 15.69
C PHE A 18 -7.44 -8.09 15.27
N ASN A 19 -7.33 -7.22 14.26
CA ASN A 19 -6.06 -6.60 13.85
C ASN A 19 -5.82 -5.23 14.51
N GLY A 20 -6.79 -4.69 15.24
CA GLY A 20 -6.69 -3.41 15.95
C GLY A 20 -5.84 -3.43 17.24
N THR A 21 -5.08 -4.50 17.48
CA THR A 21 -4.34 -4.70 18.73
C THR A 21 -3.11 -3.78 18.85
N LYS A 22 -2.68 -3.53 20.09
CA LYS A 22 -1.43 -2.79 20.36
C LYS A 22 -0.23 -3.43 19.67
N LEU A 23 -0.17 -4.76 19.62
CA LEU A 23 0.91 -5.49 18.98
C LEU A 23 0.98 -5.18 17.48
N VAL A 24 -0.14 -5.26 16.75
CA VAL A 24 -0.18 -4.97 15.32
C VAL A 24 0.20 -3.51 15.06
N LYS A 25 -0.41 -2.56 15.78
CA LYS A 25 -0.14 -1.12 15.62
C LYS A 25 1.32 -0.73 15.84
N THR A 26 2.03 -1.44 16.72
CA THR A 26 3.43 -1.14 17.08
C THR A 26 4.47 -1.92 16.26
N ARG A 27 4.10 -3.08 15.73
CA ARG A 27 5.02 -3.99 15.00
C ARG A 27 4.84 -3.95 13.48
N PHE A 28 3.63 -3.64 13.01
CA PHE A 28 3.33 -3.60 11.59
C PHE A 28 3.62 -2.20 11.03
N CYS A 29 4.86 -1.96 10.65
CA CYS A 29 5.37 -0.62 10.32
C CYS A 29 5.64 -0.38 8.84
N GLY A 30 4.99 -1.08 7.90
CA GLY A 30 5.23 -0.78 6.50
C GLY A 30 4.64 -1.72 5.47
N ILE A 31 4.73 -1.27 4.22
CA ILE A 31 4.25 -1.94 3.02
C ILE A 31 5.16 -1.64 1.82
N GLN A 32 5.38 -2.64 0.96
CA GLN A 32 5.80 -2.48 -0.43
C GLN A 32 4.65 -2.86 -1.35
N ALA A 33 3.96 -1.87 -1.91
CA ALA A 33 2.63 -2.03 -2.49
C ALA A 33 2.65 -2.53 -3.93
N ASN A 34 1.71 -3.40 -4.29
CA ASN A 34 1.37 -3.60 -5.70
C ASN A 34 0.62 -2.37 -6.22
N ALA A 35 0.77 -2.06 -7.50
CA ALA A 35 0.09 -0.92 -8.12
C ALA A 35 -1.34 -1.23 -8.54
N SER A 36 -1.70 -2.49 -8.78
CA SER A 36 -3.05 -2.88 -9.18
C SER A 36 -3.92 -3.25 -7.98
N PRO A 37 -5.18 -2.76 -7.89
CA PRO A 37 -6.16 -3.19 -6.89
C PRO A 37 -6.80 -4.54 -7.20
N LEU A 38 -6.55 -5.11 -8.39
CA LEU A 38 -7.18 -6.36 -8.83
C LEU A 38 -6.80 -7.54 -7.93
N ALA A 39 -7.68 -8.54 -7.89
CA ALA A 39 -7.41 -9.76 -7.14
C ALA A 39 -6.23 -10.53 -7.76
N PRO A 40 -5.46 -11.29 -6.96
CA PRO A 40 -4.34 -12.08 -7.48
C PRO A 40 -4.70 -12.99 -8.66
N GLY A 41 -5.89 -13.60 -8.66
CA GLY A 41 -6.35 -14.46 -9.76
C GLY A 41 -6.67 -13.71 -11.06
N GLU A 42 -6.92 -12.40 -11.01
CA GLU A 42 -7.10 -11.56 -12.21
C GLU A 42 -5.75 -11.09 -12.79
N LEU A 43 -4.71 -11.11 -11.96
CA LEU A 43 -3.35 -10.73 -12.34
C LEU A 43 -2.53 -11.94 -12.81
N ASP A 44 -2.88 -13.12 -12.33
CA ASP A 44 -2.23 -14.36 -12.73
C ASP A 44 -2.34 -14.58 -14.24
N HIS A 45 -1.21 -14.85 -14.89
CA HIS A 45 -1.09 -14.98 -16.34
C HIS A 45 -1.62 -13.80 -17.18
N SER A 46 -1.77 -12.60 -16.60
CA SER A 46 -2.19 -11.42 -17.36
C SER A 46 -1.15 -11.05 -18.42
N SER A 47 -1.60 -10.83 -19.67
CA SER A 47 -0.72 -10.40 -20.76
C SER A 47 -0.31 -8.94 -20.65
N ASP A 48 -1.11 -8.14 -19.96
CA ASP A 48 -0.90 -6.70 -19.85
C ASP A 48 -0.50 -6.32 -18.43
N LEU A 49 0.34 -5.31 -18.32
CA LEU A 49 0.59 -4.66 -17.05
C LEU A 49 -0.69 -3.99 -16.55
N LYS A 50 -1.24 -4.48 -15.43
CA LYS A 50 -2.33 -3.82 -14.71
C LYS A 50 -1.72 -2.95 -13.60
N SER A 51 -2.08 -1.67 -13.59
CA SER A 51 -1.59 -0.69 -12.62
C SER A 51 -2.62 0.42 -12.43
N SER A 52 -2.77 0.91 -11.19
CA SER A 52 -3.38 2.22 -10.95
C SER A 52 -2.39 3.34 -11.31
N ASP A 53 -2.87 4.58 -11.36
CA ASP A 53 -2.00 5.74 -11.51
C ASP A 53 -1.29 6.09 -10.19
N SER A 54 -0.17 6.82 -10.30
CA SER A 54 0.66 7.21 -9.16
C SER A 54 -0.08 8.03 -8.10
N SER A 55 -1.04 8.86 -8.52
CA SER A 55 -1.82 9.69 -7.60
C SER A 55 -2.81 8.84 -6.81
N SER A 56 -3.50 7.90 -7.45
CA SER A 56 -4.41 6.98 -6.77
C SER A 56 -3.67 6.13 -5.75
N LEU A 57 -2.60 5.43 -6.17
CA LEU A 57 -1.83 4.55 -5.28
C LEU A 57 -1.26 5.30 -4.07
N ALA A 58 -0.66 6.47 -4.31
CA ALA A 58 -0.08 7.26 -3.23
C ALA A 58 -1.15 7.73 -2.22
N GLY A 59 -2.42 7.85 -2.63
CA GLY A 59 -3.52 8.33 -1.79
C GLY A 59 -3.94 7.26 -0.82
N GLU A 60 -4.14 6.07 -1.35
CA GLU A 60 -4.48 4.88 -0.58
C GLU A 60 -3.33 4.48 0.36
N MET A 61 -2.07 4.71 -0.04
CA MET A 61 -0.92 4.56 0.86
C MET A 61 -1.00 5.51 2.07
N MET A 62 -1.52 6.74 1.90
CA MET A 62 -1.69 7.68 3.01
C MET A 62 -2.81 7.27 3.97
N GLU A 63 -3.81 6.53 3.50
CA GLU A 63 -4.90 6.03 4.33
C GLU A 63 -4.42 5.04 5.41
N LEU A 64 -3.29 4.36 5.17
CA LEU A 64 -2.69 3.43 6.13
C LEU A 64 -2.29 4.11 7.45
N TYR A 65 -2.04 5.43 7.46
CA TYR A 65 -1.76 6.20 8.67
C TYR A 65 -2.92 6.23 9.66
N LYS A 66 -4.15 5.89 9.23
CA LYS A 66 -5.30 5.75 10.12
C LYS A 66 -5.20 4.51 11.02
N TYR A 67 -4.44 3.50 10.60
CA TYR A 67 -4.37 2.20 11.27
C TYR A 67 -3.02 1.95 11.96
N ILE A 68 -1.94 2.37 11.33
CA ILE A 68 -0.55 2.13 11.76
C ILE A 68 0.29 3.39 11.59
N THR A 69 1.52 3.40 12.10
CA THR A 69 2.53 4.41 11.76
C THR A 69 3.59 3.79 10.85
N PRO A 70 3.44 3.87 9.52
CA PRO A 70 4.41 3.31 8.59
C PRO A 70 5.77 3.99 8.74
N LYS A 71 6.81 3.18 8.86
CA LYS A 71 8.23 3.57 8.78
C LYS A 71 8.82 3.28 7.40
N ILE A 72 8.24 2.31 6.70
CA ILE A 72 8.68 1.88 5.37
C ILE A 72 7.47 1.91 4.44
N LEU A 73 7.55 2.73 3.40
CA LEU A 73 6.58 2.80 2.31
C LEU A 73 7.35 2.65 1.00
N GLY A 74 6.95 1.71 0.17
CA GLY A 74 7.60 1.46 -1.11
C GLY A 74 6.66 0.76 -2.09
N GLY A 75 7.23 0.37 -3.22
CA GLY A 75 6.54 -0.33 -4.31
C GLY A 75 6.98 -1.78 -4.47
N CYS A 76 6.12 -2.56 -5.11
CA CYS A 76 6.30 -3.95 -5.52
C CYS A 76 5.79 -4.11 -6.98
N CYS A 77 5.04 -5.16 -7.29
CA CYS A 77 4.63 -5.44 -8.67
C CYS A 77 3.77 -4.32 -9.27
N GLY A 78 4.14 -3.90 -10.48
CA GLY A 78 3.48 -2.85 -11.25
C GLY A 78 3.75 -1.42 -10.79
N THR A 79 4.56 -1.22 -9.74
CA THR A 79 5.02 0.12 -9.37
C THR A 79 6.27 0.53 -10.14
N ASP A 80 6.42 1.84 -10.34
CA ASP A 80 7.57 2.45 -11.00
C ASP A 80 8.00 3.75 -10.28
N ASN A 81 8.93 4.49 -10.87
CA ASN A 81 9.45 5.74 -10.31
C ASN A 81 8.36 6.79 -10.10
N THR A 82 7.35 6.87 -10.97
CA THR A 82 6.27 7.86 -10.85
C THR A 82 5.43 7.63 -9.59
N HIS A 83 5.21 6.36 -9.25
CA HIS A 83 4.52 5.97 -8.01
C HIS A 83 5.35 6.37 -6.78
N LEU A 84 6.64 6.04 -6.78
CA LEU A 84 7.53 6.32 -5.65
C LEU A 84 7.70 7.83 -5.42
N GLU A 85 7.80 8.61 -6.49
CA GLU A 85 7.89 10.08 -6.42
C GLU A 85 6.64 10.69 -5.79
N GLU A 86 5.44 10.27 -6.22
CA GLU A 86 4.19 10.81 -5.68
C GLU A 86 3.96 10.37 -4.22
N ILE A 87 4.33 9.13 -3.86
CA ILE A 87 4.35 8.66 -2.46
C ILE A 87 5.29 9.54 -1.62
N ALA A 88 6.53 9.74 -2.06
CA ALA A 88 7.52 10.54 -1.34
C ALA A 88 7.06 11.99 -1.16
N LYS A 89 6.47 12.59 -2.20
CA LYS A 89 5.89 13.94 -2.17
C LYS A 89 4.77 14.06 -1.13
N ARG A 90 3.88 13.07 -1.02
CA ARG A 90 2.81 13.06 0.00
C ARG A 90 3.35 12.89 1.41
N ILE A 91 4.33 12.02 1.61
CA ILE A 91 5.00 11.88 2.92
C ILE A 91 5.65 13.20 3.33
N LYS A 92 6.36 13.87 2.41
CA LYS A 92 6.99 15.18 2.67
C LYS A 92 5.98 16.24 3.10
N ARG A 93 4.79 16.28 2.49
CA ARG A 93 3.72 17.24 2.83
C ARG A 93 3.04 16.98 4.18
N ARG A 94 3.21 15.79 4.77
CA ARG A 94 2.63 15.42 6.07
C ARG A 94 3.57 15.72 7.26
N ARG A 95 4.81 16.10 6.98
CA ARG A 95 5.78 16.58 7.97
C ARG A 95 5.67 18.09 8.11
#